data_AF-A0A2D4GDK2-F1
#
_entry.id   AF-A0A2D4GDK2-F1
#
_cell.length_a   1.000
_cell.length_b   1.000
_cell.length_c   1.000
_cell.angle_alpha   90.00
_cell.angle_beta   90.00
_cell.angle_gamma   90.00
#
_symmetry.space_group_name_H-M   'P 1'
#
loop_
_entity.id
_entity.type
_entity.pdbx_description
1 polymer ?
#
loop_
_entity_poly.entity_id
_entity_poly.type
_entity_poly.pdbx_seq_one_letter_code
_entity_poly.pdbx_strand_id
1 'polypeptide(L)'
;MDNEINNRTCDVIKGKSFQNTKWKDIAVGDIIRLGKNAFVPADILLLSSSEPNSLCYVETAELDGETNLKFKMSLEVTDRCLQEESSLAVFDGLIECEEPNNRLDKFTGTLVWRGKRYALDSDKILLRGCKIRNTEVCHGLVIFAGADTKIMKNSGKTRFKRTKIDSLMNYMVYTIFVLLILESA
;
A
#
# COMPACT_ATOMS: atom_id res chain seq x y z
N MET A 1 0.29 14.98 -8.78
CA MET A 1 0.29 14.14 -7.56
C MET A 1 0.43 12.67 -7.91
N ASP A 2 -0.51 12.07 -8.64
CA ASP A 2 -0.45 10.63 -9.01
C ASP A 2 0.82 10.23 -9.76
N ASN A 3 1.22 11.01 -10.77
CA ASN A 3 2.44 10.71 -11.52
C ASN A 3 3.71 10.81 -10.66
N GLU A 4 3.72 11.69 -9.66
CA GLU A 4 4.86 11.84 -8.74
C GLU A 4 4.97 10.62 -7.82
N ILE A 5 3.84 10.19 -7.24
CA ILE A 5 3.77 8.98 -6.39
C ILE A 5 4.18 7.74 -7.19
N ASN A 6 3.69 7.60 -8.42
CA ASN A 6 3.97 6.46 -9.29
C ASN A 6 5.42 6.38 -9.76
N ASN A 7 6.17 7.48 -9.73
CA ASN A 7 7.59 7.53 -10.07
C ASN A 7 8.52 7.46 -8.85
N ARG A 8 7.99 7.38 -7.62
CA ARG A 8 8.79 6.99 -6.45
C ARG A 8 9.39 5.62 -6.67
N THR A 9 10.53 5.37 -6.03
CA THR A 9 11.24 4.10 -6.19
C THR A 9 11.40 3.38 -4.86
N CYS A 10 11.56 2.06 -4.95
CA CYS A 10 12.00 1.22 -3.85
C CYS A 10 12.86 0.09 -4.39
N ASP A 11 13.59 -0.58 -3.51
CA ASP A 11 14.42 -1.71 -3.88
C ASP A 11 13.56 -2.96 -3.96
N VAL A 12 13.64 -3.67 -5.08
CA VAL A 12 12.91 -4.91 -5.35
C VAL A 12 13.92 -5.99 -5.69
N ILE A 13 13.76 -7.19 -5.15
CA ILE A 13 14.63 -8.30 -5.50
C ILE A 13 14.31 -8.76 -6.92
N LYS A 14 15.31 -8.75 -7.80
CA LYS A 14 15.20 -9.23 -9.17
C LYS A 14 16.37 -10.16 -9.46
N GLY A 15 16.08 -11.45 -9.60
CA GLY A 15 17.10 -12.49 -9.70
C GLY A 15 17.80 -12.68 -8.36
N LYS A 16 19.07 -12.29 -8.26
CA LYS A 16 19.90 -12.47 -7.05
C LYS A 16 20.20 -11.17 -6.30
N SER A 17 19.73 -10.03 -6.79
CA SER A 17 20.02 -8.76 -6.16
C SER A 17 18.87 -7.76 -6.14
N PHE A 18 18.93 -6.81 -5.22
CA PHE A 18 18.05 -5.67 -5.14
C PHE A 18 18.33 -4.69 -6.27
N GLN A 19 17.25 -4.29 -6.95
CA GLN A 19 17.28 -3.30 -8.01
C GLN A 19 16.25 -2.22 -7.73
N ASN A 20 16.62 -0.98 -7.97
CA ASN A 20 15.74 0.15 -7.77
C ASN A 20 14.63 0.14 -8.83
N THR A 21 13.38 0.00 -8.39
CA THR A 21 12.21 -0.15 -9.26
C THR A 21 11.19 0.93 -8.91
N LYS A 22 10.48 1.45 -9.91
CA LYS A 22 9.42 2.45 -9.69
C LYS A 22 8.17 1.79 -9.12
N TRP A 23 7.43 2.53 -8.31
CA TRP A 23 6.21 2.03 -7.65
C TRP A 23 5.17 1.51 -8.63
N LYS A 24 5.03 2.14 -9.80
CA LYS A 24 4.12 1.69 -10.85
C LYS A 24 4.47 0.32 -11.45
N ASP A 25 5.72 -0.13 -11.29
CA ASP A 25 6.24 -1.36 -11.88
C ASP A 25 6.33 -2.50 -10.82
N ILE A 26 5.87 -2.26 -9.59
CA ILE A 26 5.79 -3.26 -8.51
C ILE A 26 4.58 -4.17 -8.74
N ALA A 27 4.80 -5.49 -8.68
CA ALA A 27 3.77 -6.50 -8.87
C ALA A 27 3.57 -7.37 -7.62
N VAL A 28 2.43 -8.06 -7.56
CA VAL A 28 2.16 -9.08 -6.55
C VAL A 28 3.22 -10.19 -6.65
N GLY A 29 3.75 -10.62 -5.50
CA GLY A 29 4.84 -11.60 -5.43
C GLY A 29 6.24 -10.99 -5.45
N ASP A 30 6.39 -9.69 -5.72
CA ASP A 30 7.69 -9.03 -5.59
C ASP A 30 8.10 -8.93 -4.10
N ILE A 31 9.37 -9.20 -3.81
CA ILE A 31 9.96 -8.93 -2.49
C ILE A 31 10.65 -7.58 -2.55
N ILE A 32 10.28 -6.70 -1.63
CA ILE A 32 10.80 -5.33 -1.55
C ILE A 32 11.59 -5.12 -0.27
N ARG A 33 12.60 -4.25 -0.35
CA ARG A 33 13.37 -3.77 0.80
C ARG A 33 13.02 -2.32 1.05
N LEU A 34 12.62 -2.02 2.27
CA LEU A 34 12.25 -0.69 2.73
C LEU A 34 13.20 -0.25 3.82
N GLY A 35 13.74 0.96 3.68
CA GLY A 35 14.58 1.58 4.70
C GLY A 35 13.77 2.45 5.68
N LYS A 36 14.46 2.92 6.72
CA LYS A 36 13.92 3.91 7.65
C LYS A 36 13.31 5.12 6.94
N ASN A 37 12.15 5.57 7.41
CA ASN A 37 11.37 6.68 6.86
C ASN A 37 10.82 6.48 5.45
N ALA A 38 10.99 5.30 4.83
CA ALA A 38 10.38 4.98 3.55
C ALA A 38 8.86 4.79 3.70
N PHE A 39 8.12 5.14 2.66
CA PHE A 39 6.71 4.80 2.55
C PHE A 39 6.55 3.41 1.93
N VAL A 40 5.57 2.67 2.43
CA VAL A 40 5.23 1.36 1.91
C VAL A 40 4.43 1.53 0.59
N PRO A 41 4.89 0.96 -0.54
CA PRO A 41 4.28 1.19 -1.86
C PRO A 41 3.00 0.40 -2.12
N ALA A 42 2.83 -0.73 -1.44
CA ALA A 42 1.82 -1.75 -1.69
C ALA A 42 1.41 -2.43 -0.36
N ASP A 43 0.38 -3.27 -0.33
CA ASP A 43 0.11 -4.04 0.88
C ASP A 43 1.06 -5.25 0.90
N ILE A 44 1.90 -5.33 1.93
CA ILE A 44 2.99 -6.31 2.01
C ILE A 44 2.87 -7.18 3.25
N LEU A 45 3.27 -8.45 3.14
CA LEU A 45 3.60 -9.31 4.29
C LEU A 45 4.99 -8.92 4.78
N LEU A 46 5.13 -8.58 6.07
CA LEU A 46 6.42 -8.36 6.70
C LEU A 46 7.15 -9.70 6.83
N LEU A 47 8.25 -9.87 6.09
CA LEU A 47 9.06 -11.09 6.10
C LEU A 47 10.11 -11.03 7.21
N SER A 48 10.82 -9.91 7.29
CA SER A 48 11.89 -9.70 8.27
C SER A 48 12.12 -8.23 8.57
N SER A 49 12.73 -7.95 9.71
CA SER A 49 13.13 -6.60 10.12
C SER A 49 14.51 -6.59 10.76
N SER A 50 15.14 -5.41 10.77
CA SER A 50 16.36 -5.13 11.53
C SER A 50 16.14 -5.09 13.03
N GLU A 51 14.91 -4.87 13.50
CA GLU A 51 14.64 -4.74 14.94
C GLU A 51 14.55 -6.11 15.63
N PRO A 52 14.92 -6.21 16.92
CA PRO A 52 14.76 -7.42 17.70
C PRO A 52 13.30 -7.89 17.77
N ASN A 53 13.10 -9.18 18.03
CA ASN A 53 11.78 -9.80 18.15
C ASN A 53 10.90 -9.64 16.91
N SER A 54 11.52 -9.52 15.72
CA SER A 54 10.79 -9.48 14.45
C SER A 54 9.83 -8.28 14.35
N LEU A 55 10.12 -7.19 15.07
CA LEU A 55 9.27 -6.00 15.14
C LEU A 55 9.54 -5.04 13.99
N CYS A 56 8.54 -4.29 13.55
CA CYS A 56 8.69 -3.14 12.68
C CYS A 56 7.74 -2.05 13.13
N TYR A 57 8.23 -0.82 13.28
CA TYR A 57 7.38 0.30 13.67
C TYR A 57 6.93 1.08 12.44
N VAL A 58 5.65 1.43 12.42
CA VAL A 58 5.02 2.17 11.33
C VAL A 58 4.16 3.30 11.86
N GLU A 59 4.16 4.39 11.12
CA GLU A 59 3.26 5.53 11.30
C GLU A 59 2.13 5.41 10.27
N THR A 60 0.88 5.59 10.69
CA THR A 60 -0.32 5.45 9.85
C THR A 60 -1.00 6.77 9.53
N ALA A 61 -0.32 7.91 9.71
CA ALA A 61 -0.89 9.24 9.51
C ALA A 61 -1.52 9.45 8.12
N GLU A 62 -1.02 8.79 7.06
CA GLU A 62 -1.65 8.85 5.72
C GLU A 62 -2.93 8.00 5.58
N LEU A 63 -3.17 7.05 6.48
CA LEU A 63 -4.33 6.15 6.45
C LEU A 63 -5.48 6.65 7.35
N ASP A 64 -5.17 6.97 8.61
CA ASP A 64 -6.17 7.28 9.64
C ASP A 64 -5.97 8.65 10.30
N GLY A 65 -4.91 9.39 9.94
CA GLY A 65 -4.57 10.67 10.55
C GLY A 65 -3.94 10.54 11.94
N GLU A 66 -3.68 9.33 12.42
CA GLU A 66 -3.02 9.09 13.71
C GLU A 66 -1.50 9.22 13.57
N THR A 67 -0.88 10.03 14.43
CA THR A 67 0.59 10.22 14.48
C THR A 67 1.29 9.23 15.40
N ASN A 68 0.53 8.37 16.07
CA ASN A 68 1.09 7.37 16.97
C ASN A 68 1.79 6.27 16.19
N LEU A 69 2.91 5.81 16.73
CA LEU A 69 3.63 4.66 16.22
C LEU A 69 2.84 3.39 16.55
N LYS A 70 2.55 2.59 15.52
CA LYS A 70 2.03 1.23 15.65
C LYS A 70 3.19 0.26 15.40
N PHE A 71 3.20 -0.87 16.08
CA PHE A 71 4.16 -1.94 15.81
C PHE A 71 3.49 -3.05 15.01
N LYS A 72 4.27 -3.70 14.16
CA LYS A 72 3.93 -4.87 13.36
C LYS A 72 5.00 -5.93 13.59
N MET A 73 4.68 -7.19 13.34
CA MET A 73 5.59 -8.31 13.60
C MET A 73 5.71 -9.21 12.39
N SER A 74 6.91 -9.60 11.99
CA SER A 74 7.10 -10.72 11.05
C SER A 74 6.85 -12.05 11.78
N LEU A 75 6.71 -13.13 11.01
CA LEU A 75 6.79 -14.46 11.59
C LEU A 75 8.25 -14.72 12.01
N GLU A 76 8.47 -15.25 13.22
CA GLU A 76 9.83 -15.54 13.70
C GLU A 76 10.63 -16.47 12.76
N VAL A 77 9.94 -17.35 12.02
CA VAL A 77 10.57 -18.27 11.07
C VAL A 77 11.06 -17.54 9.83
N THR A 78 10.30 -16.57 9.31
CA THR A 78 10.70 -15.78 8.14
C THR A 78 11.77 -14.79 8.55
N ASP A 79 11.60 -14.13 9.70
CA ASP A 79 12.51 -13.12 10.20
C ASP A 79 13.93 -13.66 10.40
N ARG A 80 14.06 -14.85 10.96
CA ARG A 80 15.36 -15.51 11.19
C ARG A 80 16.04 -15.98 9.90
N CYS A 81 15.26 -16.40 8.90
CA CYS A 81 15.79 -16.99 7.69
C CYS A 81 16.01 -15.99 6.55
N LEU A 82 15.31 -14.86 6.58
CA LEU A 82 15.19 -13.91 5.46
C LEU A 82 15.80 -12.54 5.80
N GLN A 83 16.95 -12.53 6.49
CA GLN A 83 17.74 -11.31 6.71
C GLN A 83 18.66 -10.99 5.54
N GLU A 84 19.17 -12.04 4.88
CA GLU A 84 20.15 -11.93 3.81
C GLU A 84 19.49 -11.90 2.43
N GLU A 85 20.06 -11.10 1.53
CA GLU A 85 19.62 -10.96 0.13
C GLU A 85 19.62 -12.29 -0.62
N SER A 86 20.61 -13.15 -0.37
CA SER A 86 20.68 -14.49 -0.97
C SER A 86 19.53 -15.39 -0.55
N SER A 87 19.08 -15.32 0.71
CA SER A 87 17.95 -16.08 1.23
C SER A 87 16.61 -15.55 0.70
N LEU A 88 16.48 -14.23 0.57
CA LEU A 88 15.31 -13.59 -0.02
C LEU A 88 15.16 -13.97 -1.51
N ALA A 89 16.26 -14.05 -2.24
CA ALA A 89 16.26 -14.39 -3.68
C ALA A 89 15.76 -15.81 -3.98
N VAL A 90 15.89 -16.73 -3.02
CA VAL A 90 15.45 -18.14 -3.14
C VAL A 90 14.19 -18.44 -2.33
N PHE A 91 13.53 -17.41 -1.79
CA PHE A 91 12.31 -17.58 -1.02
C PHE A 91 11.16 -18.05 -1.92
N ASP A 92 10.56 -19.18 -1.54
CA ASP A 92 9.56 -19.93 -2.31
C ASP A 92 8.23 -20.11 -1.53
N GLY A 93 7.94 -19.20 -0.59
CA GLY A 93 6.71 -19.23 0.19
C GLY A 93 5.47 -18.90 -0.64
N LEU A 94 4.38 -19.64 -0.43
CA LEU A 94 3.08 -19.39 -1.03
C LEU A 94 2.14 -18.75 0.00
N ILE A 95 1.48 -17.65 -0.36
CA ILE A 95 0.46 -17.02 0.49
C ILE A 95 -0.93 -17.32 -0.07
N GLU A 96 -1.79 -17.90 0.77
CA GLU A 96 -3.23 -18.03 0.55
C GLU A 96 -3.93 -16.98 1.42
N CYS A 97 -4.68 -16.03 0.85
CA CYS A 97 -5.33 -14.98 1.63
C CYS A 97 -6.70 -14.58 1.09
N GLU A 98 -7.43 -13.76 1.87
CA GLU A 98 -8.72 -13.20 1.45
C GLU A 98 -8.62 -12.33 0.19
N GLU A 99 -9.75 -12.13 -0.50
CA GLU A 99 -9.81 -11.23 -1.65
C GLU A 99 -9.60 -9.75 -1.25
N PRO A 100 -9.08 -8.91 -2.16
CA PRO A 100 -8.95 -7.47 -1.96
C PRO A 100 -10.26 -6.81 -1.49
N ASN A 101 -10.23 -6.21 -0.29
CA ASN A 101 -11.39 -5.57 0.32
C ASN A 101 -11.02 -4.26 1.04
N ASN A 102 -12.00 -3.53 1.55
CA ASN A 102 -11.81 -2.19 2.15
C ASN A 102 -11.64 -2.19 3.67
N ARG A 103 -11.50 -3.37 4.32
CA ARG A 103 -11.30 -3.51 5.76
C ARG A 103 -9.81 -3.37 6.07
N LEU A 104 -9.39 -2.19 6.52
CA LEU A 104 -7.99 -1.86 6.81
C LEU A 104 -7.47 -2.55 8.08
N ASP A 105 -8.36 -2.82 9.02
CA ASP A 105 -8.07 -3.41 10.34
C ASP A 105 -8.03 -4.94 10.32
N LYS A 106 -8.54 -5.57 9.26
CA LYS A 106 -8.65 -7.03 9.14
C LYS A 106 -7.82 -7.56 7.99
N PHE A 107 -7.11 -8.64 8.27
CA PHE A 107 -6.46 -9.49 7.29
C PHE A 107 -6.52 -10.93 7.77
N THR A 108 -6.71 -11.86 6.84
CA THR A 108 -6.64 -13.29 7.12
C THR A 108 -5.96 -13.98 5.96
N GLY A 109 -4.90 -14.71 6.28
CA GLY A 109 -4.18 -15.52 5.31
C GLY A 109 -3.39 -16.63 5.96
N THR A 110 -2.73 -17.42 5.13
CA THR A 110 -1.84 -18.51 5.51
C THR A 110 -0.62 -18.48 4.63
N LEU A 111 0.57 -18.42 5.23
CA LEU A 111 1.83 -18.68 4.55
C LEU A 111 2.09 -20.19 4.58
N VAL A 112 2.24 -20.79 3.41
CA VAL A 112 2.71 -22.16 3.21
C VAL A 112 4.19 -22.09 2.84
N TRP A 113 5.06 -22.56 3.73
CA TRP A 113 6.49 -22.54 3.49
C TRP A 113 7.19 -23.73 4.16
N ARG A 114 8.11 -24.38 3.43
CA ARG A 114 8.86 -25.58 3.89
C ARG A 114 7.95 -26.68 4.46
N GLY A 115 6.81 -26.92 3.81
CA GLY A 115 5.82 -27.93 4.22
C GLY A 115 5.04 -27.58 5.49
N LYS A 116 5.18 -26.37 6.03
CA LYS A 116 4.44 -25.87 7.20
C LYS A 116 3.50 -24.74 6.81
N ARG A 117 2.42 -24.61 7.59
CA ARG A 117 1.41 -23.56 7.45
C ARG A 117 1.53 -22.60 8.63
N TYR A 118 1.55 -21.30 8.34
CA TYR A 118 1.63 -20.22 9.33
C TYR A 118 0.46 -19.26 9.13
N ALA A 119 -0.35 -19.06 10.17
CA ALA A 119 -1.46 -18.13 10.11
C ALA A 119 -0.96 -16.68 10.02
N LEU A 120 -1.63 -15.89 9.19
CA LEU A 120 -1.35 -14.48 8.98
C LEU A 120 -2.57 -13.65 9.40
N ASP A 121 -2.31 -12.62 10.19
CA ASP A 121 -3.29 -11.65 10.68
C ASP A 121 -2.86 -10.23 10.27
N SER A 122 -3.67 -9.23 10.65
CA SER A 122 -3.39 -7.82 10.38
C SER A 122 -2.05 -7.33 10.93
N ASP A 123 -1.47 -8.01 11.93
CA ASP A 123 -0.21 -7.61 12.55
C ASP A 123 1.01 -8.03 11.77
N LYS A 124 0.85 -8.98 10.83
CA LYS A 124 1.92 -9.41 9.92
C LYS A 124 2.00 -8.59 8.63
N ILE A 125 1.03 -7.71 8.37
CA ILE A 125 0.99 -6.92 7.13
C ILE A 125 1.29 -5.44 7.37
N LEU A 126 1.96 -4.81 6.39
CA LEU A 126 2.09 -3.36 6.29
C LEU A 126 1.23 -2.87 5.11
N LEU A 127 0.38 -1.89 5.34
CA LEU A 127 -0.49 -1.33 4.31
C LEU A 127 0.22 -0.26 3.48
N ARG A 128 -0.21 -0.10 2.23
CA ARG A 128 0.22 1.01 1.39
C ARG A 128 -0.01 2.36 2.08
N GLY A 129 0.99 3.23 2.06
CA GLY A 129 0.95 4.56 2.69
C GLY A 129 1.44 4.59 4.14
N CYS A 130 1.63 3.43 4.79
CA CYS A 130 2.35 3.39 6.05
C CYS A 130 3.77 3.91 5.86
N LYS A 131 4.32 4.57 6.87
CA LYS A 131 5.72 5.03 6.87
C LYS A 131 6.54 4.25 7.88
N ILE A 132 7.63 3.64 7.43
CA ILE A 132 8.56 2.90 8.31
C ILE A 132 9.24 3.89 9.25
N ARG A 133 9.24 3.59 10.54
CA ARG A 133 9.87 4.39 11.60
C ARG A 133 10.64 3.47 12.53
N ASN A 134 11.66 3.98 13.21
CA ASN A 134 12.44 3.23 14.21
C ASN A 134 12.84 1.80 13.79
N THR A 135 13.08 1.62 12.50
CA THR A 135 13.46 0.35 11.88
C THR A 135 14.38 0.73 10.73
N GLU A 136 15.63 0.26 10.77
CA GLU A 136 16.64 0.63 9.77
C GLU A 136 16.32 -0.01 8.41
N VAL A 137 15.95 -1.29 8.42
CA VAL A 137 15.53 -2.02 7.21
C VAL A 137 14.44 -3.04 7.53
N CYS A 138 13.50 -3.21 6.61
CA CYS A 138 12.60 -4.35 6.59
C CYS A 138 12.42 -4.90 5.18
N HIS A 139 12.07 -6.19 5.12
CA HIS A 139 11.78 -6.88 3.87
C HIS A 139 10.32 -7.31 3.86
N GLY A 140 9.66 -7.12 2.72
CA GLY A 140 8.25 -7.46 2.58
C GLY A 140 7.91 -8.11 1.26
N LEU A 141 6.97 -9.05 1.29
CA LEU A 141 6.40 -9.67 0.09
C LEU A 141 5.09 -8.98 -0.29
N VAL A 142 4.98 -8.51 -1.53
CA VAL A 142 3.77 -7.81 -2.01
C VAL A 142 2.60 -8.77 -2.15
N ILE A 143 1.52 -8.50 -1.40
CA ILE A 143 0.26 -9.25 -1.41
C ILE A 143 -0.74 -8.58 -2.34
N PHE A 144 -0.95 -7.27 -2.20
CA PHE A 144 -1.83 -6.49 -3.06
C PHE A 144 -1.12 -5.26 -3.60
N ALA A 145 -1.30 -4.96 -4.88
CA ALA A 145 -0.65 -3.84 -5.56
C ALA A 145 -1.67 -2.94 -6.26
N GLY A 146 -1.29 -1.69 -6.48
CA GLY A 146 -2.09 -0.73 -7.27
C GLY A 146 -3.50 -0.51 -6.69
N ALA A 147 -4.53 -0.74 -7.52
CA ALA A 147 -5.93 -0.53 -7.15
C ALA A 147 -6.48 -1.61 -6.21
N ASP A 148 -5.76 -2.72 -6.02
CA ASP A 148 -6.16 -3.81 -5.15
C ASP A 148 -5.70 -3.65 -3.71
N THR A 149 -4.86 -2.65 -3.40
CA THR A 149 -4.53 -2.35 -2.01
C THR A 149 -5.78 -1.94 -1.23
N LYS A 150 -5.85 -2.33 0.05
CA LYS A 150 -6.99 -2.10 0.92
C LYS A 150 -7.32 -0.61 1.05
N ILE A 151 -6.31 0.26 1.08
CA ILE A 151 -6.50 1.72 1.11
C ILE A 151 -7.15 2.26 -0.18
N MET A 152 -6.81 1.69 -1.34
CA MET A 152 -7.43 2.09 -2.61
C MET A 152 -8.86 1.57 -2.73
N LYS A 153 -9.14 0.37 -2.21
CA LYS A 153 -10.52 -0.14 -2.06
C LYS A 153 -11.34 0.71 -1.08
N ASN A 154 -10.70 1.30 -0.07
CA ASN A 154 -11.33 2.17 0.91
C ASN A 154 -11.60 3.59 0.37
N SER A 155 -10.81 4.08 -0.59
CA SER A 155 -10.84 5.46 -1.10
C SER A 155 -12.08 5.84 -1.94
N GLY A 156 -13.01 4.90 -2.17
CA GLY A 156 -14.23 5.16 -2.94
C GLY A 156 -13.97 5.58 -4.39
N LYS A 157 -15.05 5.75 -5.17
CA LYS A 157 -14.92 6.28 -6.53
C LYS A 157 -14.88 7.81 -6.48
N THR A 158 -13.89 8.41 -7.12
CA THR A 158 -13.84 9.87 -7.33
C THR A 158 -15.10 10.31 -8.06
N ARG A 159 -15.96 11.06 -7.38
CA ARG A 159 -17.14 11.69 -7.99
C ARG A 159 -16.79 13.11 -8.37
N PHE A 160 -17.18 13.53 -9.57
CA PHE A 160 -17.18 14.93 -9.94
C PHE A 160 -18.14 15.69 -9.02
N LYS A 161 -17.58 16.52 -8.13
CA LYS A 161 -18.37 17.41 -7.29
C LYS A 161 -18.77 18.62 -8.14
N ARG A 162 -20.08 18.88 -8.23
CA ARG A 162 -20.60 20.16 -8.74
C ARG A 162 -20.81 21.09 -7.55
N THR A 163 -20.33 22.32 -7.66
CA THR A 163 -20.55 23.34 -6.64
C THR A 163 -21.94 23.96 -6.80
N LYS A 164 -22.46 24.58 -5.73
CA LYS A 164 -23.71 25.37 -5.84
C LYS A 164 -23.54 26.55 -6.81
N ILE A 165 -22.32 27.06 -6.96
CA ILE A 165 -21.99 28.12 -7.91
C ILE A 165 -22.14 27.61 -9.35
N ASP A 166 -21.70 26.39 -9.67
CA ASP A 166 -21.88 25.82 -11.01
C ASP A 166 -23.36 25.75 -11.41
N SER A 167 -24.23 25.37 -10.47
CA SER A 167 -25.68 25.35 -10.68
C SER A 167 -26.26 26.77 -10.84
N LEU A 168 -25.80 27.74 -10.05
CA LEU A 168 -26.23 29.14 -10.17
C LEU A 168 -25.78 29.76 -11.50
N MET A 169 -24.56 29.49 -11.93
CA MET A 169 -24.02 29.94 -13.22
C MET A 169 -24.87 29.39 -14.37
N ASN A 170 -25.22 28.10 -14.34
CA ASN A 170 -26.13 27.52 -15.34
C ASN A 170 -27.49 28.21 -15.34
N TYR A 171 -28.05 28.53 -14.16
CA TYR A 171 -29.31 29.28 -14.06
C TYR A 171 -29.22 30.69 -14.66
N MET A 172 -28.13 31.41 -14.39
CA MET A 172 -27.87 32.72 -14.98
C MET A 172 -27.75 32.63 -16.50
N VAL A 173 -27.03 31.63 -17.02
CA VAL A 173 -26.92 31.38 -18.47
C VAL A 173 -28.29 31.15 -19.09
N TYR A 174 -29.15 30.29 -18.50
CA TYR A 174 -30.51 30.08 -18.99
C TYR A 174 -31.34 31.37 -18.97
N THR A 175 -31.21 32.18 -17.93
CA THR A 175 -31.93 33.45 -17.81
C THR A 175 -31.52 34.42 -18.92
N ILE A 176 -30.22 34.57 -19.17
CA ILE A 176 -29.71 35.42 -20.25
C ILE A 176 -30.15 34.90 -21.62
N PHE A 177 -30.09 33.60 -21.84
CA PHE A 177 -30.50 32.98 -23.11
C PHE A 177 -31.98 33.25 -23.42
N VAL A 178 -32.85 33.13 -22.41
CA VAL A 178 -34.28 33.43 -22.54
C VAL A 178 -34.50 34.91 -22.84
N LEU A 179 -33.80 35.83 -22.15
CA LEU A 179 -33.89 37.27 -22.40
C LEU A 179 -33.44 37.64 -23.82
N LEU A 180 -32.33 37.08 -24.31
CA LEU A 180 -31.82 37.35 -25.66
C LEU A 180 -32.81 36.89 -26.74
N ILE A 181 -33.43 35.72 -26.59
CA ILE A 181 -34.46 35.23 -27.53
C ILE A 181 -35.67 36.16 -27.53
N LEU A 182 -36.09 36.66 -26.36
CA LEU A 182 -37.20 37.60 -26.24
C LEU A 182 -36.91 38.97 -26.87
N GLU A 183 -35.67 39.47 -26.82
CA GLU A 183 -35.29 40.74 -27.47
C GLU A 183 -35.06 40.60 -28.99
N SER A 184 -34.75 39.40 -29.46
CA SER A 184 -34.49 39.13 -30.89
C SER A 184 -35.70 38.60 -31.65
N ALA A 185 -36.86 38.45 -30.99
CA ALA A 185 -38.15 38.09 -31.56
C ALA A 185 -39.05 39.32 -31.71
#